data_AF-A0A1S2VC94-F1
#
_entry.id   AF-A0A1S2VC94-F1
#
_cell.length_a   1.000
_cell.length_b   1.000
_cell.length_c   1.000
_cell.angle_alpha   90.00
_cell.angle_beta   90.00
_cell.angle_gamma   90.00
#
_symmetry.space_group_name_H-M   'P 1'
#
loop_
_entity.id
_entity.type
_entity.pdbx_description
1 polymer ?
#
loop_
_entity_poly.entity_id
_entity_poly.type
_entity_poly.pdbx_seq_one_letter_code
_entity_poly.pdbx_strand_id
1 'polypeptide(L)'
;MNKNEAESIMAEVVSHHEQTPKPAAAKPAGPEIVPVDKLKLPVAEDQIEKWRASYMGLRIVDADDKEGFNIIEEARKVVKRAGSDLDNARKAIIEPHLTFQREVNERVKKIDLMLTPIHDHLKAQSKLYKDLVDERERQQLEALKAKMKNRKARLADLDAHYEPAGETMQQYGVQVCTWEDVRQSDDEQFDTLLVSIQASFDQHQAKLREEAQKKKRAAERVVELTKYDVSLSADSASLMQYGQQVCKQSYLEDAGEQDYQFMLNVVREVYALKQDQLKKEAEAVAEAERLRKENEEMKRQLAEVAREKLKDRITEMANVKSKLSAEIIEAMTDQEYINAFANAQKEYNQQLAEEKAQTAVFFSGAGSGSPAYVGDRDPEKTPEPAVARRGPVAVVNRQVLELPPVEEEEPVPVSRTPADRQKLEKLSMKIIDFSLELPVMETAEGKAALSKIESCLGQLVTWIDQTAATL
;
A
#
# COMPACT_ATOMS: atom_id res chain seq x y z
N MET A 1 8.84 33.35 -11.95
CA MET A 1 9.07 34.15 -10.73
C MET A 1 10.10 33.42 -9.89
N ASN A 2 11.21 34.07 -9.59
CA ASN A 2 12.17 33.56 -8.62
C ASN A 2 11.51 33.63 -7.21
N LYS A 3 11.86 32.73 -6.29
CA LYS A 3 11.38 32.71 -4.90
C LYS A 3 11.48 34.10 -4.25
N ASN A 4 12.57 34.83 -4.54
CA ASN A 4 12.79 36.19 -4.03
C ASN A 4 11.77 37.21 -4.56
N GLU A 5 11.28 37.06 -5.79
CA GLU A 5 10.23 37.93 -6.35
C GLU A 5 8.87 37.59 -5.73
N ALA A 6 8.58 36.31 -5.46
CA ALA A 6 7.36 35.90 -4.78
C ALA A 6 7.31 36.38 -3.34
N GLU A 7 8.41 36.26 -2.62
CA GLU A 7 8.56 36.78 -1.26
C GLU A 7 8.51 38.31 -1.23
N SER A 8 9.07 38.99 -2.23
CA SER A 8 8.95 40.45 -2.36
C SER A 8 7.51 40.91 -2.59
N ILE A 9 6.76 40.24 -3.48
CA ILE A 9 5.36 40.58 -3.74
C ILE A 9 4.49 40.26 -2.52
N MET A 10 4.71 39.12 -1.85
CA MET A 10 3.99 38.77 -0.60
C MET A 10 4.32 39.76 0.52
N ALA A 11 5.58 40.17 0.67
CA ALA A 11 5.99 41.18 1.64
C ALA A 11 5.41 42.57 1.30
N GLU A 12 5.31 42.93 0.03
CA GLU A 12 4.70 44.18 -0.42
C GLU A 12 3.18 44.19 -0.21
N VAL A 13 2.49 43.06 -0.44
CA VAL A 13 1.06 42.89 -0.15
C VAL A 13 0.78 42.95 1.36
N VAL A 14 1.62 42.30 2.18
CA VAL A 14 1.52 42.37 3.65
C VAL A 14 1.86 43.78 4.17
N SER A 15 2.88 44.43 3.59
CA SER A 15 3.25 45.83 3.90
C SER A 15 2.16 46.84 3.52
N HIS A 16 1.43 46.59 2.43
CA HIS A 16 0.27 47.41 2.07
C HIS A 16 -0.94 47.18 3.00
N HIS A 17 -0.99 46.04 3.69
CA HIS A 17 -1.97 45.77 4.74
C HIS A 17 -1.58 46.41 6.09
N GLU A 18 -0.29 46.64 6.33
CA GLU A 18 0.27 47.34 7.50
C GLU A 18 0.45 48.85 7.30
N GLN A 19 -0.16 49.46 6.27
CA GLN A 19 -0.25 50.92 6.22
C GLN A 19 -0.95 51.41 7.49
N THR A 20 -0.17 52.06 8.34
CA THR A 20 -0.62 52.86 9.48
C THR A 20 -1.92 53.57 9.11
N PRO A 21 -2.93 53.58 10.00
CA PRO A 21 -4.27 54.04 9.66
C PRO A 21 -4.18 55.40 8.98
N LYS A 22 -4.37 55.40 7.66
CA LYS A 22 -4.43 56.61 6.84
C LYS A 22 -5.34 57.58 7.61
N PRO A 23 -4.87 58.79 7.96
CA PRO A 23 -5.62 59.71 8.81
C PRO A 23 -7.02 59.78 8.27
N ALA A 24 -7.97 59.28 9.08
CA ALA A 24 -9.30 58.86 8.65
C ALA A 24 -9.82 59.86 7.62
N ALA A 25 -9.76 59.49 6.33
CA ALA A 25 -10.36 60.30 5.29
C ALA A 25 -11.79 60.48 5.73
N ALA A 26 -12.15 61.73 6.08
CA ALA A 26 -13.33 62.09 6.83
C ALA A 26 -14.46 61.18 6.37
N LYS A 27 -14.86 60.24 7.26
CA LYS A 27 -15.87 59.23 7.01
C LYS A 27 -16.98 59.95 6.24
N PRO A 28 -17.23 59.66 4.95
CA PRO A 28 -18.24 60.39 4.20
C PRO A 28 -19.47 60.30 5.08
N ALA A 29 -19.95 61.45 5.56
CA ALA A 29 -20.98 61.49 6.56
C ALA A 29 -22.10 60.61 6.02
N GLY A 30 -22.23 59.40 6.59
CA GLY A 30 -23.28 58.49 6.19
C GLY A 30 -24.56 59.29 6.28
N PRO A 31 -25.50 59.15 5.33
CA PRO A 31 -26.69 60.00 5.27
C PRO A 31 -27.22 60.13 6.68
N GLU A 32 -27.12 61.35 7.23
CA GLU A 32 -27.32 61.62 8.65
C GLU A 32 -28.65 60.97 9.00
N ILE A 33 -28.61 59.92 9.83
CA ILE A 33 -29.80 59.15 10.16
C ILE A 33 -30.66 60.12 10.95
N VAL A 34 -31.59 60.80 10.26
CA VAL A 34 -32.49 61.74 10.88
C VAL A 34 -33.29 60.94 11.90
N PRO A 35 -33.18 61.24 13.20
CA PRO A 35 -33.95 60.54 14.23
C PRO A 35 -35.43 60.61 13.85
N VAL A 36 -36.16 59.50 14.02
CA VAL A 36 -37.57 59.38 13.64
C VAL A 36 -38.41 60.53 14.22
N ASP A 37 -38.04 60.98 15.42
CA ASP A 37 -38.69 62.06 16.18
C ASP A 37 -38.52 63.47 15.57
N LYS A 38 -37.59 63.65 14.61
CA LYS A 38 -37.35 64.93 13.92
C LYS A 38 -38.00 65.03 12.55
N LEU A 39 -38.64 63.96 12.07
CA LEU A 39 -39.37 63.98 10.81
C LEU A 39 -40.67 64.76 11.00
N LYS A 40 -40.72 65.96 10.42
CA LYS A 40 -41.94 66.77 10.35
C LYS A 40 -42.94 66.08 9.41
N LEU A 41 -43.77 65.21 9.97
CA LEU A 41 -44.93 64.69 9.24
C LEU A 41 -45.91 65.83 8.96
N PRO A 42 -46.56 65.87 7.79
CA PRO A 42 -47.46 66.95 7.40
C PRO A 42 -48.72 67.03 8.28
N VAL A 43 -48.99 66.00 9.08
CA VAL A 43 -50.12 65.92 9.99
C VAL A 43 -49.60 65.58 11.39
N ALA A 44 -49.76 66.49 12.34
CA ALA A 44 -49.45 66.26 13.74
C ALA A 44 -50.54 65.43 14.42
N GLU A 45 -50.18 64.63 15.43
CA GLU A 45 -51.11 63.79 16.19
C GLU A 45 -52.23 64.63 16.83
N ASP A 46 -51.90 65.80 17.36
CA ASP A 46 -52.86 66.77 17.92
C ASP A 46 -53.93 67.21 16.90
N GLN A 47 -53.57 67.28 15.62
CA GLN A 47 -54.49 67.68 14.56
C GLN A 47 -55.46 66.55 14.22
N ILE A 48 -55.00 65.29 14.28
CA ILE A 48 -55.84 64.10 14.12
C ILE A 48 -56.83 64.01 15.26
N GLU A 49 -56.41 64.30 16.49
CA GLU A 49 -57.30 64.29 17.66
C GLU A 49 -58.36 65.38 17.59
N LYS A 50 -58.01 66.58 17.12
CA LYS A 50 -58.97 67.66 16.82
C LYS A 50 -59.96 67.24 15.73
N TRP A 51 -59.50 66.66 14.63
CA TRP A 51 -60.40 66.16 13.58
C TRP A 51 -61.30 65.04 14.09
N ARG A 52 -60.79 64.15 14.94
CA ARG A 52 -61.59 63.10 15.57
C ARG A 52 -62.71 63.70 16.42
N ALA A 53 -62.37 64.67 17.27
CA ALA A 53 -63.35 65.35 18.13
C ALA A 53 -64.40 66.12 17.31
N SER A 54 -63.99 66.80 16.23
CA SER A 54 -64.89 67.64 15.42
C SER A 54 -65.69 66.86 14.37
N TYR A 55 -65.13 65.81 13.77
CA TYR A 55 -65.74 65.12 12.63
C TYR A 55 -66.51 63.85 13.02
N MET A 56 -66.16 63.17 14.13
CA MET A 56 -66.88 61.94 14.52
C MET A 56 -68.30 62.19 15.04
N GLY A 57 -68.62 63.42 15.47
CA GLY A 57 -69.97 63.80 15.88
C GLY A 57 -70.89 64.22 14.73
N LEU A 58 -70.37 64.34 13.50
CA LEU A 58 -71.14 64.78 12.35
C LEU A 58 -72.09 63.66 11.88
N ARG A 59 -73.37 63.99 11.76
CA ARG A 59 -74.43 63.07 11.33
C ARG A 59 -75.45 63.83 10.49
N ILE A 60 -75.91 63.20 9.41
CA ILE A 60 -76.99 63.72 8.56
C ILE A 60 -78.31 63.39 9.24
N VAL A 61 -79.14 64.40 9.49
CA VAL A 61 -80.40 64.22 10.24
C VAL A 61 -81.52 63.70 9.33
N ASP A 62 -81.63 64.24 8.12
CA ASP A 62 -82.69 63.93 7.15
C ASP A 62 -82.18 63.95 5.71
N ALA A 63 -82.96 63.39 4.77
CA ALA A 63 -82.57 63.28 3.36
C ALA A 63 -82.41 64.62 2.62
N ASP A 64 -83.04 65.70 3.13
CA ASP A 64 -82.96 67.05 2.56
C ASP A 64 -81.89 67.94 3.24
N ASP A 65 -81.12 67.38 4.19
CA ASP A 65 -80.04 68.09 4.92
C ASP A 65 -78.78 68.26 4.05
N LYS A 66 -78.90 69.15 3.06
CA LYS A 66 -77.81 69.49 2.13
C LYS A 66 -76.62 70.14 2.84
N GLU A 67 -76.87 70.87 3.92
CA GLU A 67 -75.81 71.54 4.69
C GLU A 67 -74.97 70.52 5.47
N GLY A 68 -75.62 69.59 6.18
CA GLY A 68 -74.94 68.50 6.88
C GLY A 68 -74.13 67.61 5.92
N PHE A 69 -74.68 67.32 4.73
CA PHE A 69 -73.96 66.60 3.68
C PHE A 69 -72.69 67.34 3.22
N ASN A 70 -72.78 68.64 2.93
CA ASN A 70 -71.63 69.43 2.48
C ASN A 70 -70.52 69.48 3.54
N ILE A 71 -70.87 69.62 4.82
CA ILE A 71 -69.89 69.64 5.93
C ILE A 71 -69.14 68.30 6.03
N ILE A 72 -69.86 67.18 5.90
CA ILE A 72 -69.25 65.84 5.91
C ILE A 72 -68.37 65.63 4.67
N GLU A 73 -68.82 66.11 3.50
CA GLU A 73 -68.05 65.98 2.26
C GLU A 73 -66.76 66.80 2.31
N GLU A 74 -66.79 68.02 2.85
CA GLU A 74 -65.62 68.84 3.08
C GLU A 74 -64.66 68.21 4.11
N ALA A 75 -65.18 67.73 5.24
CA ALA A 75 -64.39 67.01 6.23
C ALA A 75 -63.70 65.77 5.61
N ARG A 76 -64.42 65.01 4.78
CA ARG A 76 -63.87 63.87 4.03
C ARG A 76 -62.76 64.30 3.07
N LYS A 77 -62.93 65.42 2.34
CA LYS A 77 -61.89 65.95 1.43
C LYS A 77 -60.64 66.35 2.21
N VAL A 78 -60.77 66.97 3.38
CA VAL A 78 -59.63 67.34 4.24
C VAL A 78 -58.87 66.10 4.73
N VAL A 79 -59.57 65.11 5.30
CA VAL A 79 -58.94 63.88 5.79
C VAL A 79 -58.29 63.10 4.64
N LYS A 80 -58.94 63.04 3.47
CA LYS A 80 -58.39 62.38 2.28
C LYS A 80 -57.12 63.06 1.78
N ARG A 81 -57.08 64.40 1.72
CA ARG A 81 -55.87 65.16 1.35
C ARG A 81 -54.73 64.90 2.34
N ALA A 82 -55.03 64.98 3.64
CA ALA A 82 -54.07 64.70 4.70
C ALA A 82 -53.47 63.27 4.62
N GLY A 83 -54.31 62.26 4.31
CA GLY A 83 -53.84 60.90 4.07
C GLY A 83 -52.94 60.77 2.84
N SER A 84 -53.26 61.48 1.75
CA SER A 84 -52.42 61.52 0.54
C SER A 84 -51.08 62.20 0.80
N ASP A 85 -51.06 63.30 1.57
CA ASP A 85 -49.85 64.04 1.90
C ASP A 85 -48.92 63.21 2.79
N LEU A 86 -49.48 62.43 3.73
CA LEU A 86 -48.72 61.50 4.56
C LEU A 86 -48.08 60.38 3.72
N ASP A 87 -48.80 59.79 2.77
CA ASP A 87 -48.26 58.75 1.89
C ASP A 87 -47.16 59.30 0.96
N ASN A 88 -47.32 60.53 0.46
CA ASN A 88 -46.30 61.22 -0.31
C ASN A 88 -45.04 61.54 0.53
N ALA A 89 -45.22 62.00 1.77
CA ALA A 89 -44.11 62.21 2.70
C ALA A 89 -43.39 60.89 3.01
N ARG A 90 -44.12 59.80 3.26
CA ARG A 90 -43.55 58.45 3.47
C ARG A 90 -42.70 58.02 2.28
N LYS A 91 -43.19 58.20 1.04
CA LYS A 91 -42.45 57.87 -0.18
C LYS A 91 -41.19 58.71 -0.32
N ALA A 92 -41.28 60.03 -0.10
CA ALA A 92 -40.15 60.95 -0.18
C ALA A 92 -39.03 60.61 0.83
N ILE A 93 -39.39 60.05 1.99
CA ILE A 93 -38.42 59.59 3.00
C ILE A 93 -37.76 58.26 2.58
N ILE A 94 -38.52 57.30 2.04
CA ILE A 94 -38.03 55.95 1.72
C ILE A 94 -37.20 55.91 0.42
N GLU A 95 -37.59 56.67 -0.59
CA GLU A 95 -36.98 56.69 -1.92
C GLU A 95 -35.45 56.96 -1.95
N PRO A 96 -34.88 57.94 -1.20
CA PRO A 96 -33.42 58.15 -1.15
C PRO A 96 -32.67 56.96 -0.52
N HIS A 97 -33.27 56.25 0.44
CA HIS A 97 -32.66 55.06 1.01
C HIS A 97 -32.66 53.89 0.04
N LEU A 98 -33.75 53.73 -0.71
CA LEU A 98 -33.89 52.65 -1.68
C LEU A 98 -33.00 52.86 -2.92
N THR A 99 -32.79 54.11 -3.34
CA THR A 99 -31.81 54.48 -4.37
C THR A 99 -30.38 54.25 -3.91
N PHE A 100 -30.01 54.69 -2.69
CA PHE A 100 -28.70 54.40 -2.11
C PHE A 100 -28.42 52.89 -2.01
N GLN A 101 -29.41 52.10 -1.56
CA GLN A 101 -29.29 50.65 -1.50
C GLN A 101 -29.03 50.03 -2.89
N ARG A 102 -29.72 50.51 -3.93
CA ARG A 102 -29.49 50.07 -5.32
C ARG A 102 -28.08 50.42 -5.78
N GLU A 103 -27.60 51.63 -5.51
CA GLU A 103 -26.23 52.06 -5.87
C GLU A 103 -25.15 51.21 -5.17
N VAL A 104 -25.34 50.92 -3.88
CA VAL A 104 -24.44 50.03 -3.13
C VAL A 104 -24.42 48.63 -3.76
N ASN A 105 -25.59 48.07 -4.06
CA ASN A 105 -25.70 46.75 -4.70
C ASN A 105 -25.07 46.72 -6.10
N GLU A 106 -25.25 47.77 -6.90
CA GLU A 106 -24.58 47.89 -8.20
C GLU A 106 -23.07 47.99 -8.06
N ARG A 107 -22.58 48.71 -7.04
CA ARG A 107 -21.14 48.80 -6.77
C ARG A 107 -20.56 47.46 -6.32
N VAL A 108 -21.26 46.72 -5.47
CA VAL A 108 -20.87 45.36 -5.07
C VAL A 108 -20.83 44.44 -6.29
N LYS A 109 -21.84 44.48 -7.16
CA LYS A 109 -21.85 43.70 -8.42
C LYS A 109 -20.67 44.05 -9.34
N LYS A 110 -20.32 45.34 -9.46
CA LYS A 110 -19.14 45.76 -10.23
C LYS A 110 -17.83 45.23 -9.64
N ILE A 111 -17.69 45.26 -8.32
CA ILE A 111 -16.51 44.71 -7.61
C ILE A 111 -16.44 43.20 -7.81
N ASP A 112 -17.56 42.50 -7.66
CA ASP A 112 -17.65 41.05 -7.84
C ASP A 112 -17.28 40.61 -9.27
N LEU A 113 -17.77 41.36 -10.28
CA LEU A 113 -17.40 41.16 -11.68
C LEU A 113 -15.89 41.34 -11.92
N MET A 114 -15.24 42.25 -11.19
CA MET A 114 -13.78 42.46 -11.28
C MET A 114 -12.99 41.37 -10.54
N LEU A 115 -13.51 40.84 -9.43
CA LEU A 115 -12.85 39.81 -8.63
C LEU A 115 -12.97 38.41 -9.24
N THR A 116 -14.09 38.11 -9.90
CA THR A 116 -14.37 36.79 -10.51
C THR A 116 -13.24 36.30 -11.42
N PRO A 117 -12.76 37.04 -12.44
CA PRO A 117 -11.68 36.56 -13.31
C PRO A 117 -10.34 36.38 -12.57
N ILE A 118 -10.08 37.16 -11.52
CA ILE A 118 -8.88 37.01 -10.68
C ILE A 118 -8.98 35.70 -9.89
N HIS A 119 -10.12 35.46 -9.25
CA HIS A 119 -10.37 34.24 -8.50
C HIS A 119 -10.28 33.00 -9.40
N ASP A 120 -10.88 33.03 -10.58
CA ASP A 120 -10.84 31.92 -11.54
C ASP A 120 -9.42 31.65 -12.04
N HIS A 121 -8.64 32.70 -12.30
CA HIS A 121 -7.22 32.55 -12.65
C HIS A 121 -6.42 31.90 -11.52
N LEU A 122 -6.57 32.38 -10.29
CA LEU A 122 -5.87 31.82 -9.12
C LEU A 122 -6.27 30.36 -8.87
N LYS A 123 -7.56 30.03 -9.03
CA LYS A 123 -8.07 28.66 -8.93
C LYS A 123 -7.46 27.76 -10.01
N ALA A 124 -7.34 28.25 -11.25
CA ALA A 124 -6.70 27.52 -12.34
C ALA A 124 -5.20 27.30 -12.09
N GLN A 125 -4.48 28.30 -11.57
CA GLN A 125 -3.05 28.17 -11.20
C GLN A 125 -2.85 27.18 -10.04
N SER A 126 -3.71 27.24 -9.02
CA SER A 126 -3.69 26.30 -7.90
C SER A 126 -3.90 24.85 -8.37
N LYS A 127 -4.86 24.64 -9.28
CA LYS A 127 -5.09 23.33 -9.89
C LYS A 127 -3.88 22.85 -10.69
N LEU A 128 -3.32 23.70 -11.55
CA LEU A 128 -2.14 23.37 -12.35
C LEU A 128 -0.94 22.98 -11.47
N TYR A 129 -0.73 23.68 -10.35
CA TYR A 129 0.31 23.31 -9.40
C TYR A 129 0.10 21.92 -8.80
N LYS A 130 -1.13 21.60 -8.36
CA LYS A 130 -1.47 20.27 -7.84
C LYS A 130 -1.23 19.18 -8.90
N ASP A 131 -1.70 19.40 -10.12
CA ASP A 131 -1.49 18.47 -11.24
C ASP A 131 0.01 18.23 -11.52
N LEU A 132 0.85 19.27 -11.43
CA LEU A 132 2.31 19.15 -11.59
C LEU A 132 3.00 18.42 -10.44
N VAL A 133 2.53 18.59 -9.20
CA VAL A 133 3.03 17.85 -8.04
C VAL A 133 2.68 16.38 -8.17
N ASP A 134 1.42 16.07 -8.48
CA ASP A 134 0.95 14.70 -8.69
C ASP A 134 1.70 13.99 -9.82
N GLU A 135 1.95 14.70 -10.94
CA GLU A 135 2.73 14.15 -12.06
C GLU A 135 4.19 13.89 -11.67
N ARG A 136 4.81 14.79 -10.89
CA ARG A 136 6.17 14.57 -10.36
C ARG A 136 6.23 13.36 -9.44
N GLU A 137 5.27 13.20 -8.54
CA GLU A 137 5.17 12.05 -7.65
C GLU A 137 4.97 10.75 -8.44
N ARG A 138 4.12 10.76 -9.47
CA ARG A 138 3.96 9.62 -10.38
C ARG A 138 5.25 9.25 -11.07
N GLN A 139 5.97 10.23 -11.63
CA GLN A 139 7.26 10.00 -12.28
C GLN A 139 8.31 9.44 -11.30
N GLN A 140 8.35 9.94 -10.06
CA GLN A 140 9.24 9.41 -9.02
C GLN A 140 8.87 7.96 -8.64
N LEU A 141 7.58 7.67 -8.48
CA LEU A 141 7.10 6.31 -8.20
C LEU A 141 7.38 5.35 -9.36
N GLU A 142 7.20 5.78 -10.61
CA GLU A 142 7.53 4.99 -11.80
C GLU A 142 9.04 4.76 -11.92
N ALA A 143 9.86 5.78 -11.66
CA ALA A 143 11.31 5.66 -11.63
C ALA A 143 11.78 4.69 -10.53
N LEU A 144 11.20 4.76 -9.32
CA LEU A 144 11.46 3.82 -8.23
C LEU A 144 11.02 2.40 -8.59
N LYS A 145 9.83 2.23 -9.20
CA LYS A 145 9.37 0.92 -9.67
C LYS A 145 10.27 0.34 -10.76
N ALA A 146 10.69 1.16 -11.72
CA ALA A 146 11.61 0.76 -12.78
C ALA A 146 12.98 0.37 -12.20
N LYS A 147 13.50 1.17 -11.25
CA LYS A 147 14.71 0.88 -10.49
C LYS A 147 14.60 -0.46 -9.76
N MET A 148 13.54 -0.69 -9.01
CA MET A 148 13.30 -1.95 -8.30
C MET A 148 13.13 -3.13 -9.24
N LYS A 149 12.47 -2.96 -10.38
CA LYS A 149 12.36 -4.00 -11.41
C LYS A 149 13.72 -4.38 -11.97
N ASN A 150 14.59 -3.40 -12.25
CA ASN A 150 15.95 -3.64 -12.72
C ASN A 150 16.80 -4.34 -11.65
N ARG A 151 16.69 -3.94 -10.38
CA ARG A 151 17.37 -4.61 -9.26
C ARG A 151 16.93 -6.07 -9.12
N LYS A 152 15.63 -6.35 -9.20
CA LYS A 152 15.09 -7.72 -9.20
C LYS A 152 15.62 -8.54 -10.37
N ALA A 153 15.68 -7.98 -11.56
CA ALA A 153 16.21 -8.67 -12.74
C ALA A 153 17.69 -9.05 -12.55
N ARG A 154 18.52 -8.10 -12.09
CA ARG A 154 19.95 -8.36 -11.83
C ARG A 154 20.18 -9.41 -10.74
N LEU A 155 19.35 -9.44 -9.70
CA LEU A 155 19.41 -10.48 -8.67
C LEU A 155 18.96 -11.85 -9.20
N ALA A 156 17.93 -11.88 -10.06
CA ALA A 156 17.47 -13.11 -10.69
C ALA A 156 18.53 -13.73 -11.62
N ASP A 157 19.32 -12.89 -12.32
CA ASP A 157 20.45 -13.36 -13.15
C ASP A 157 21.54 -14.09 -12.34
N LEU A 158 21.61 -13.82 -11.02
CA LEU A 158 22.53 -14.46 -10.07
C LEU A 158 21.91 -15.64 -9.32
N ASP A 159 20.75 -16.13 -9.77
CA ASP A 159 20.01 -17.22 -9.13
C ASP A 159 19.62 -16.91 -7.67
N ALA A 160 19.53 -15.62 -7.32
CA ALA A 160 18.99 -15.17 -6.05
C ALA A 160 17.46 -15.05 -6.17
N HIS A 161 16.73 -15.74 -5.31
CA HIS A 161 15.28 -15.78 -5.32
C HIS A 161 14.70 -15.11 -4.08
N TYR A 162 13.59 -14.39 -4.27
CA TYR A 162 12.86 -13.78 -3.18
C TYR A 162 12.00 -14.82 -2.46
N GLU A 163 12.22 -15.00 -1.16
CA GLU A 163 11.37 -15.82 -0.30
C GLU A 163 10.37 -14.92 0.46
N PRO A 164 9.06 -14.98 0.13
CA PRO A 164 8.06 -14.10 0.71
C PRO A 164 7.87 -14.27 2.23
N ALA A 165 8.14 -15.47 2.75
CA ALA A 165 7.91 -15.79 4.17
C ALA A 165 8.92 -15.11 5.10
N GLY A 166 10.10 -14.75 4.59
CA GLY A 166 11.14 -14.08 5.37
C GLY A 166 11.45 -12.66 4.92
N GLU A 167 10.87 -12.20 3.81
CA GLU A 167 11.29 -10.97 3.12
C GLU A 167 12.81 -10.95 2.82
N THR A 168 13.39 -12.12 2.59
CA THR A 168 14.81 -12.30 2.34
C THR A 168 15.06 -12.73 0.90
N MET A 169 16.22 -12.35 0.38
CA MET A 169 16.78 -12.93 -0.83
C MET A 169 17.67 -14.10 -0.44
N GLN A 170 17.37 -15.28 -0.97
CA GLN A 170 18.16 -16.47 -0.77
C GLN A 170 18.86 -16.88 -2.05
N GLN A 171 20.10 -17.35 -1.90
CA GLN A 171 20.89 -17.97 -2.94
C GLN A 171 21.38 -19.31 -2.40
N TYR A 172 21.03 -20.40 -3.07
CA TYR A 172 21.37 -21.78 -2.64
C TYR A 172 20.93 -22.12 -1.19
N GLY A 173 19.81 -21.56 -0.75
CA GLY A 173 19.27 -21.77 0.61
C GLY A 173 20.00 -20.99 1.71
N VAL A 174 20.90 -20.08 1.35
CA VAL A 174 21.55 -19.14 2.28
C VAL A 174 20.97 -17.76 2.05
N GLN A 175 20.53 -17.12 3.14
CA GLN A 175 20.12 -15.71 3.11
C GLN A 175 21.31 -14.83 2.77
N VAL A 176 21.19 -14.02 1.71
CA VAL A 176 22.26 -13.11 1.29
C VAL A 176 21.99 -11.66 1.69
N CYS A 177 20.73 -11.22 1.57
CA CYS A 177 20.29 -9.90 2.01
C CYS A 177 18.78 -9.90 2.28
N THR A 178 18.29 -8.85 2.95
CA THR A 178 16.86 -8.61 3.04
C THR A 178 16.37 -7.80 1.84
N TRP A 179 15.08 -7.90 1.52
CA TRP A 179 14.48 -7.07 0.47
C TRP A 179 14.52 -5.58 0.84
N GLU A 180 14.49 -5.26 2.13
CA GLU A 180 14.60 -3.89 2.61
C GLU A 180 16.01 -3.32 2.38
N ASP A 181 17.08 -4.12 2.56
CA ASP A 181 18.45 -3.70 2.19
C ASP A 181 18.54 -3.37 0.70
N VAL A 182 17.89 -4.16 -0.16
CA VAL A 182 17.81 -3.90 -1.61
C VAL A 182 16.97 -2.68 -1.94
N ARG A 183 15.98 -2.33 -1.11
CA ARG A 183 15.12 -1.16 -1.29
C ARG A 183 15.81 0.13 -0.88
N GLN A 184 16.49 0.11 0.27
CA GLN A 184 17.13 1.28 0.89
C GLN A 184 18.52 1.58 0.32
N SER A 185 19.18 0.59 -0.28
CA SER A 185 20.51 0.78 -0.86
C SER A 185 20.49 1.82 -1.99
N ASP A 186 21.51 2.68 -2.03
CA ASP A 186 21.81 3.44 -3.25
C ASP A 186 22.38 2.50 -4.35
N ASP A 187 22.72 3.06 -5.51
CA ASP A 187 23.19 2.22 -6.63
C ASP A 187 24.60 1.66 -6.41
N GLU A 188 25.45 2.37 -5.67
CA GLU A 188 26.81 1.92 -5.35
C GLU A 188 26.81 0.79 -4.32
N GLN A 189 25.98 0.91 -3.29
CA GLN A 189 25.73 -0.12 -2.28
C GLN A 189 25.11 -1.36 -2.91
N PHE A 190 24.13 -1.17 -3.80
CA PHE A 190 23.52 -2.28 -4.53
C PHE A 190 24.51 -2.99 -5.45
N ASP A 191 25.38 -2.25 -6.15
CA ASP A 191 26.43 -2.83 -6.97
C ASP A 191 27.46 -3.59 -6.12
N THR A 192 27.83 -3.06 -4.96
CA THR A 192 28.71 -3.74 -4.00
C THR A 192 28.09 -5.06 -3.50
N LEU A 193 26.79 -5.05 -3.22
CA LEU A 193 26.03 -6.24 -2.85
C LEU A 193 25.98 -7.27 -4.00
N LEU A 194 25.84 -6.81 -5.25
CA LEU A 194 25.91 -7.72 -6.40
C LEU A 194 27.28 -8.35 -6.58
N VAL A 195 28.38 -7.63 -6.30
CA VAL A 195 29.73 -8.22 -6.34
C VAL A 195 29.87 -9.33 -5.30
N SER A 196 29.34 -9.15 -4.09
CA SER A 196 29.41 -10.20 -3.05
C SER A 196 28.56 -11.43 -3.42
N ILE A 197 27.35 -11.22 -3.96
CA ILE A 197 26.47 -12.30 -4.46
C ILE A 197 27.08 -13.03 -5.66
N GLN A 198 27.73 -12.31 -6.57
CA GLN A 198 28.42 -12.90 -7.72
C GLN A 198 29.59 -13.78 -7.25
N ALA A 199 30.36 -13.33 -6.26
CA ALA A 199 31.45 -14.12 -5.71
C ALA A 199 30.96 -15.43 -5.08
N SER A 200 29.84 -15.43 -4.34
CA SER A 200 29.24 -16.67 -3.81
C SER A 200 28.68 -17.56 -4.92
N PHE A 201 28.07 -16.98 -5.95
CA PHE A 201 27.60 -17.70 -7.14
C PHE A 201 28.73 -18.44 -7.84
N ASP A 202 29.83 -17.74 -8.13
CA ASP A 202 30.98 -18.29 -8.84
C ASP A 202 31.67 -19.40 -8.03
N GLN A 203 31.77 -19.23 -6.71
CA GLN A 203 32.27 -20.27 -5.81
C GLN A 203 31.39 -21.52 -5.83
N HIS A 204 30.05 -21.37 -5.84
CA HIS A 204 29.14 -22.50 -5.91
C HIS A 204 29.18 -23.20 -7.26
N GLN A 205 29.20 -22.45 -8.36
CA GLN A 205 29.37 -22.98 -9.72
C GLN A 205 30.70 -23.73 -9.88
N ALA A 206 31.78 -23.23 -9.29
CA ALA A 206 33.08 -23.90 -9.28
C ALA A 206 33.00 -25.26 -8.54
N LYS A 207 32.34 -25.30 -7.37
CA LYS A 207 32.12 -26.56 -6.62
C LYS A 207 31.30 -27.57 -7.42
N LEU A 208 30.21 -27.15 -8.05
CA LEU A 208 29.39 -28.02 -8.90
C LEU A 208 30.19 -28.58 -10.08
N ARG A 209 31.03 -27.76 -10.72
CA ARG A 209 31.93 -28.21 -11.80
C ARG A 209 32.98 -29.20 -11.30
N GLU A 210 33.56 -28.96 -10.14
CA GLU A 210 34.54 -29.88 -9.53
C GLU A 210 33.89 -31.23 -9.17
N GLU A 211 32.69 -31.22 -8.59
CA GLU A 211 31.94 -32.44 -8.29
C GLU A 211 31.54 -33.20 -9.56
N ALA A 212 31.09 -32.50 -10.60
CA ALA A 212 30.79 -33.09 -11.90
C ALA A 212 32.05 -33.70 -12.53
N GLN A 213 33.20 -33.03 -12.42
CA GLN A 213 34.47 -33.56 -12.91
C GLN A 213 34.95 -34.77 -12.10
N LYS A 214 34.78 -34.76 -10.78
CA LYS A 214 35.05 -35.92 -9.90
C LYS A 214 34.17 -37.10 -10.29
N LYS A 215 32.87 -36.88 -10.51
CA LYS A 215 31.94 -37.92 -10.98
C LYS A 215 32.35 -38.46 -12.36
N LYS A 216 32.73 -37.58 -13.29
CA LYS A 216 33.22 -37.99 -14.61
C LYS A 216 34.50 -38.84 -14.52
N ARG A 217 35.50 -38.40 -13.74
CA ARG A 217 36.74 -39.15 -13.49
C ARG A 217 36.48 -40.48 -12.80
N ALA A 218 35.53 -40.53 -11.85
CA ALA A 218 35.13 -41.77 -11.20
C ALA A 218 34.47 -42.74 -12.19
N ALA A 219 33.58 -42.25 -13.06
CA ALA A 219 32.97 -43.05 -14.12
C ALA A 219 34.02 -43.57 -15.12
N GLU A 220 34.97 -42.72 -15.52
CA GLU A 220 36.10 -43.12 -16.39
C GLU A 220 36.96 -44.22 -15.74
N ARG A 221 37.25 -44.12 -14.43
CA ARG A 221 37.96 -45.17 -13.69
C ARG A 221 37.19 -46.49 -13.64
N VAL A 222 35.87 -46.46 -13.49
CA VAL A 222 35.05 -47.69 -13.53
C VAL A 222 35.12 -48.33 -14.93
N VAL A 223 35.08 -47.52 -16.00
CA VAL A 223 35.26 -48.03 -17.37
C VAL A 223 36.67 -48.59 -17.59
N GLU A 224 37.69 -48.00 -16.98
CA GLU A 224 39.07 -48.50 -17.07
C GLU A 224 39.25 -49.82 -16.30
N LEU A 225 38.72 -49.92 -15.07
CA LEU A 225 38.74 -51.14 -14.28
C LEU A 225 38.00 -52.29 -14.96
N THR A 226 36.83 -52.02 -15.55
CA THR A 226 36.08 -53.04 -16.30
C THR A 226 36.84 -53.53 -17.54
N LYS A 227 37.59 -52.66 -18.24
CA LYS A 227 38.48 -53.10 -19.32
C LYS A 227 39.61 -53.98 -18.79
N TYR A 228 40.21 -53.62 -17.66
CA TYR A 228 41.26 -54.40 -17.03
C TYR A 228 40.76 -55.79 -16.59
N ASP A 229 39.54 -55.87 -16.04
CA ASP A 229 38.90 -57.14 -15.67
C ASP A 229 38.66 -58.05 -16.89
N VAL A 230 38.21 -57.48 -18.01
CA VAL A 230 38.04 -58.23 -19.26
C VAL A 230 39.38 -58.73 -19.79
N SER A 231 40.45 -57.92 -19.76
CA SER A 231 41.79 -58.38 -20.17
C SER A 231 42.35 -59.43 -19.22
N LEU A 232 42.18 -59.28 -17.91
CA LEU A 232 42.66 -60.24 -16.92
C LEU A 232 41.90 -61.58 -17.04
N SER A 233 40.60 -61.53 -17.36
CA SER A 233 39.81 -62.71 -17.69
C SER A 233 40.30 -63.39 -18.96
N ALA A 234 40.65 -62.63 -20.00
CA ALA A 234 41.20 -63.19 -21.24
C ALA A 234 42.61 -63.78 -21.05
N ASP A 235 43.48 -63.12 -20.29
CA ASP A 235 44.83 -63.58 -19.99
C ASP A 235 44.80 -64.82 -19.09
N SER A 236 43.94 -64.86 -18.07
CA SER A 236 43.77 -66.05 -17.23
C SER A 236 43.24 -67.25 -18.02
N ALA A 237 42.32 -67.04 -18.97
CA ALA A 237 41.87 -68.09 -19.89
C ALA A 237 43.01 -68.59 -20.80
N SER A 238 43.85 -67.68 -21.30
CA SER A 238 45.02 -68.01 -22.13
C SER A 238 46.10 -68.76 -21.34
N LEU A 239 46.35 -68.35 -20.09
CA LEU A 239 47.28 -69.02 -19.18
C LEU A 239 46.79 -70.43 -18.82
N MET A 240 45.48 -70.61 -18.62
CA MET A 240 44.88 -71.94 -18.42
C MET A 240 45.07 -72.82 -19.65
N GLN A 241 44.87 -72.30 -20.86
CA GLN A 241 45.12 -73.05 -22.10
C GLN A 241 46.61 -73.38 -22.28
N TYR A 242 47.50 -72.44 -22.00
CA TYR A 242 48.94 -72.66 -22.07
C TYR A 242 49.41 -73.68 -21.02
N GLY A 243 48.91 -73.58 -19.78
CA GLY A 243 49.15 -74.57 -18.73
C GLY A 243 48.67 -75.96 -19.16
N GLN A 244 47.49 -76.08 -19.77
CA GLN A 244 47.02 -77.33 -20.35
C GLN A 244 47.96 -77.86 -21.46
N GLN A 245 48.48 -76.99 -22.34
CA GLN A 245 49.39 -77.38 -23.42
C GLN A 245 50.79 -77.76 -22.92
N VAL A 246 51.40 -76.98 -22.03
CA VAL A 246 52.72 -77.26 -21.44
C VAL A 246 52.65 -78.54 -20.65
N CYS A 247 51.59 -78.76 -19.87
CA CYS A 247 51.43 -80.04 -19.19
C CYS A 247 51.21 -81.18 -20.19
N LYS A 248 50.53 -80.95 -21.31
CA LYS A 248 50.41 -81.99 -22.35
C LYS A 248 51.75 -82.28 -23.06
N GLN A 249 52.68 -81.33 -23.09
CA GLN A 249 53.99 -81.44 -23.74
C GLN A 249 55.12 -81.93 -22.80
N SER A 250 55.20 -81.43 -21.55
CA SER A 250 56.22 -81.86 -20.58
C SER A 250 55.99 -83.26 -20.04
N TYR A 251 54.80 -83.83 -20.27
CA TYR A 251 54.46 -85.22 -19.97
C TYR A 251 55.04 -86.25 -20.91
N LEU A 252 55.74 -85.82 -21.95
CA LEU A 252 56.41 -86.75 -22.85
C LEU A 252 57.79 -87.17 -22.32
N GLU A 253 58.39 -86.49 -21.33
CA GLU A 253 59.81 -86.72 -20.96
C GLU A 253 60.12 -86.51 -19.45
N ASP A 254 59.78 -87.46 -18.57
CA ASP A 254 60.41 -87.69 -17.23
C ASP A 254 59.96 -86.92 -15.95
N ALA A 255 58.86 -86.16 -15.92
CA ALA A 255 58.29 -85.67 -14.64
C ALA A 255 57.10 -86.52 -14.17
N GLY A 256 57.19 -87.09 -12.96
CA GLY A 256 56.21 -88.03 -12.42
C GLY A 256 54.79 -87.45 -12.30
N GLU A 257 53.80 -88.28 -12.58
CA GLU A 257 52.36 -87.94 -12.64
C GLU A 257 51.84 -87.16 -11.41
N GLN A 258 52.52 -87.29 -10.27
CA GLN A 258 52.23 -86.62 -9.01
C GLN A 258 52.44 -85.10 -9.05
N ASP A 259 53.50 -84.59 -9.69
CA ASP A 259 53.81 -83.15 -9.67
C ASP A 259 52.82 -82.33 -10.53
N TYR A 260 52.25 -82.96 -11.56
CA TYR A 260 51.18 -82.38 -12.36
C TYR A 260 49.85 -82.34 -11.64
N GLN A 261 49.48 -83.44 -10.97
CA GLN A 261 48.28 -83.45 -10.16
C GLN A 261 48.39 -82.39 -9.07
N PHE A 262 49.59 -82.20 -8.50
CA PHE A 262 49.86 -81.11 -7.58
C PHE A 262 49.67 -79.72 -8.24
N MET A 263 50.30 -79.43 -9.38
CA MET A 263 50.15 -78.14 -10.06
C MET A 263 48.70 -77.86 -10.52
N LEU A 264 47.99 -78.86 -11.04
CA LEU A 264 46.57 -78.74 -11.37
C LEU A 264 45.72 -78.46 -10.13
N ASN A 265 46.03 -79.11 -9.00
CA ASN A 265 45.33 -78.87 -7.74
C ASN A 265 45.61 -77.45 -7.23
N VAL A 266 46.85 -76.95 -7.30
CA VAL A 266 47.20 -75.57 -6.94
C VAL A 266 46.46 -74.56 -7.82
N VAL A 267 46.44 -74.74 -9.15
CA VAL A 267 45.70 -73.85 -10.05
C VAL A 267 44.19 -73.90 -9.78
N ARG A 268 43.65 -75.09 -9.49
CA ARG A 268 42.24 -75.29 -9.13
C ARG A 268 41.88 -74.60 -7.81
N GLU A 269 42.73 -74.69 -6.79
CA GLU A 269 42.54 -74.03 -5.50
C GLU A 269 42.64 -72.50 -5.61
N VAL A 270 43.63 -71.99 -6.35
CA VAL A 270 43.76 -70.54 -6.59
C VAL A 270 42.55 -70.00 -7.34
N TYR A 271 42.03 -70.74 -8.33
CA TYR A 271 40.82 -70.36 -9.05
C TYR A 271 39.57 -70.42 -8.17
N ALA A 272 39.44 -71.45 -7.33
CA ALA A 272 38.35 -71.56 -6.36
C ALA A 272 38.36 -70.40 -5.35
N LEU A 273 39.53 -70.06 -4.81
CA LEU A 273 39.69 -68.92 -3.90
C LEU A 273 39.32 -67.59 -4.58
N LYS A 274 39.68 -67.41 -5.85
CA LYS A 274 39.33 -66.19 -6.59
C LYS A 274 37.82 -66.11 -6.88
N GLN A 275 37.18 -67.24 -7.20
CA GLN A 275 35.72 -67.30 -7.35
C GLN A 275 35.00 -67.01 -6.02
N ASP A 276 35.51 -67.50 -4.90
CA ASP A 276 34.94 -67.23 -3.58
C ASP A 276 35.10 -65.76 -3.18
N GLN A 277 36.22 -65.11 -3.53
CA GLN A 277 36.38 -63.67 -3.36
C GLN A 277 35.35 -62.88 -4.18
N LEU A 278 35.18 -63.22 -5.45
CA LEU A 278 34.20 -62.56 -6.32
C LEU A 278 32.76 -62.76 -5.84
N LYS A 279 32.42 -63.95 -5.31
CA LYS A 279 31.11 -64.21 -4.70
C LYS A 279 30.90 -63.35 -3.45
N LYS A 280 31.88 -63.26 -2.55
CA LYS A 280 31.81 -62.41 -1.36
C LYS A 280 31.68 -60.93 -1.71
N GLU A 281 32.40 -60.46 -2.72
CA GLU A 281 32.27 -59.08 -3.20
C GLU A 281 30.89 -58.82 -3.83
N ALA A 282 30.36 -59.75 -4.62
CA ALA A 282 29.02 -59.65 -5.19
C ALA A 282 27.92 -59.66 -4.09
N GLU A 283 28.06 -60.50 -3.07
CA GLU A 283 27.17 -60.53 -1.90
C GLU A 283 27.22 -59.21 -1.12
N ALA A 284 28.42 -58.65 -0.89
CA ALA A 284 28.59 -57.37 -0.20
C ALA A 284 27.97 -56.20 -0.99
N VAL A 285 28.10 -56.19 -2.33
CA VAL A 285 27.44 -55.19 -3.19
C VAL A 285 25.92 -55.34 -3.14
N ALA A 286 25.40 -56.57 -3.18
CA ALA A 286 23.97 -56.84 -3.08
C ALA A 286 23.41 -56.41 -1.70
N GLU A 287 24.13 -56.65 -0.61
CA GLU A 287 23.76 -56.21 0.74
C GLU A 287 23.77 -54.68 0.85
N ALA A 288 24.80 -54.01 0.32
CA ALA A 288 24.86 -52.55 0.30
C ALA A 288 23.70 -51.93 -0.51
N GLU A 289 23.29 -52.56 -1.62
CA GLU A 289 22.14 -52.11 -2.40
C GLU A 289 20.81 -52.31 -1.66
N ARG A 290 20.66 -53.41 -0.91
CA ARG A 290 19.49 -53.64 -0.04
C ARG A 290 19.39 -52.58 1.05
N LEU A 291 20.47 -52.31 1.77
CA LEU A 291 20.51 -51.26 2.81
C LEU A 291 20.23 -49.87 2.23
N ARG A 292 20.67 -49.60 1.00
CA ARG A 292 20.34 -48.34 0.31
C ARG A 292 18.84 -48.24 0.02
N LYS A 293 18.22 -49.31 -0.48
CA LYS A 293 16.76 -49.35 -0.75
C LYS A 293 15.95 -49.21 0.54
N GLU A 294 16.33 -49.89 1.62
CA GLU A 294 15.69 -49.76 2.93
C GLU A 294 15.79 -48.33 3.49
N ASN A 295 16.96 -47.68 3.37
CA ASN A 295 17.13 -46.28 3.77
C ASN A 295 16.30 -45.30 2.92
N GLU A 296 16.21 -45.53 1.60
CA GLU A 296 15.37 -44.74 0.71
C GLU A 296 13.88 -44.92 1.03
N GLU A 297 13.45 -46.13 1.37
CA GLU A 297 12.08 -46.43 1.80
C GLU A 297 11.74 -45.79 3.14
N MET A 298 12.62 -45.89 4.14
CA MET A 298 12.46 -45.21 5.44
C MET A 298 12.35 -43.69 5.27
N LYS A 299 13.16 -43.09 4.38
CA LYS A 299 13.05 -41.65 4.06
C LYS A 299 11.72 -41.31 3.41
N ARG A 300 11.19 -42.16 2.53
CA ARG A 300 9.85 -41.96 1.93
C ARG A 300 8.75 -42.03 2.99
N GLN A 301 8.80 -43.01 3.89
CA GLN A 301 7.84 -43.15 4.99
C GLN A 301 7.87 -41.93 5.91
N LEU A 302 9.06 -41.44 6.28
CA LEU A 302 9.19 -40.21 7.09
C LEU A 302 8.62 -38.98 6.37
N ALA A 303 8.85 -38.85 5.06
CA ALA A 303 8.30 -37.75 4.27
C ALA A 303 6.77 -37.82 4.15
N GLU A 304 6.21 -39.02 4.08
CA GLU A 304 4.75 -39.24 4.04
C GLU A 304 4.09 -38.87 5.38
N VAL A 305 4.66 -39.32 6.50
CA VAL A 305 4.21 -38.92 7.85
C VAL A 305 4.30 -37.41 8.05
N ALA A 306 5.36 -36.76 7.56
CA ALA A 306 5.49 -35.30 7.63
C ALA A 306 4.41 -34.59 6.78
N ARG A 307 4.07 -35.12 5.61
CA ARG A 307 2.99 -34.59 4.76
C ARG A 307 1.62 -34.76 5.40
N GLU A 308 1.32 -35.89 6.05
CA GLU A 308 0.06 -36.06 6.77
C GLU A 308 -0.06 -35.08 7.93
N LYS A 309 0.97 -34.96 8.79
CA LYS A 309 0.98 -33.98 9.87
C LYS A 309 0.75 -32.55 9.38
N LEU A 310 1.30 -32.20 8.22
CA LEU A 310 1.07 -30.88 7.62
C LEU A 310 -0.39 -30.71 7.15
N LYS A 311 -0.98 -31.74 6.53
CA LYS A 311 -2.41 -31.72 6.14
C LYS A 311 -3.33 -31.58 7.36
N ASP A 312 -3.03 -32.28 8.46
CA ASP A 312 -3.80 -32.18 9.69
C ASP A 312 -3.74 -30.75 10.26
N ARG A 313 -2.55 -30.14 10.31
CA ARG A 313 -2.40 -28.73 10.75
C ARG A 313 -3.13 -27.75 9.84
N ILE A 314 -3.09 -27.95 8.52
CA ILE A 314 -3.85 -27.11 7.57
C ILE A 314 -5.36 -27.22 7.84
N THR A 315 -5.85 -28.43 8.10
CA THR A 315 -7.27 -28.69 8.38
C THR A 315 -7.69 -28.10 9.72
N GLU A 316 -6.83 -28.21 10.74
CA GLU A 316 -7.03 -27.59 12.04
C GLU A 316 -7.08 -26.06 11.93
N MET A 317 -6.14 -25.42 11.24
CA MET A 317 -6.16 -23.98 11.00
C MET A 317 -7.40 -23.53 10.21
N ALA A 318 -7.85 -24.31 9.23
CA ALA A 318 -9.07 -24.02 8.49
C ALA A 318 -10.31 -24.06 9.40
N ASN A 319 -10.37 -25.03 10.32
CA ASN A 319 -11.45 -25.14 11.32
C ASN A 319 -11.39 -24.01 12.35
N VAL A 320 -10.20 -23.59 12.80
CA VAL A 320 -10.05 -22.41 13.67
C VAL A 320 -10.53 -21.16 12.94
N LYS A 321 -10.11 -20.96 11.68
CA LYS A 321 -10.54 -19.82 10.87
C LYS A 321 -12.05 -19.80 10.67
N SER A 322 -12.69 -20.94 10.39
CA SER A 322 -14.13 -21.01 10.21
C SER A 322 -14.89 -20.71 11.50
N LYS A 323 -14.42 -21.23 12.64
CA LYS A 323 -14.99 -20.94 13.97
C LYS A 323 -14.83 -19.47 14.32
N LEU A 324 -13.64 -18.90 14.14
CA LEU A 324 -13.38 -17.49 14.39
C LEU A 324 -14.25 -16.60 13.50
N SER A 325 -14.39 -16.94 12.21
CA SER A 325 -15.29 -16.19 11.32
C SER A 325 -16.75 -16.31 11.71
N ALA A 326 -17.20 -17.50 12.16
CA ALA A 326 -18.58 -17.70 12.60
C ALA A 326 -18.87 -16.97 13.92
N GLU A 327 -17.96 -17.02 14.89
CA GLU A 327 -18.08 -16.30 16.17
C GLU A 327 -18.02 -14.78 15.99
N ILE A 328 -17.19 -14.27 15.07
CA ILE A 328 -17.15 -12.85 14.73
C ILE A 328 -18.45 -12.42 14.04
N ILE A 329 -19.03 -13.26 13.19
CA ILE A 329 -20.30 -12.99 12.50
C ILE A 329 -21.50 -13.11 13.47
N GLU A 330 -21.50 -14.03 14.44
CA GLU A 330 -22.57 -14.16 15.44
C GLU A 330 -22.51 -13.13 16.57
N ALA A 331 -21.31 -12.68 16.95
CA ALA A 331 -21.12 -11.71 18.04
C ALA A 331 -21.34 -10.25 17.60
N MET A 332 -21.40 -9.99 16.30
CA MET A 332 -21.66 -8.66 15.74
C MET A 332 -23.05 -8.65 15.13
N THR A 333 -23.91 -7.74 15.59
CA THR A 333 -25.12 -7.43 14.81
C THR A 333 -24.71 -6.97 13.42
N ASP A 334 -25.52 -7.22 12.38
CA ASP A 334 -25.21 -6.80 10.99
C ASP A 334 -24.77 -5.32 10.91
N GLN A 335 -25.33 -4.49 11.79
CA GLN A 335 -24.98 -3.08 11.93
C GLN A 335 -23.59 -2.84 12.54
N GLU A 336 -23.20 -3.59 13.57
CA GLU A 336 -21.86 -3.52 14.16
C GLU A 336 -20.80 -4.02 13.19
N TYR A 337 -21.09 -5.06 12.40
CA TYR A 337 -20.18 -5.56 11.37
C TYR A 337 -19.95 -4.52 10.27
N ILE A 338 -21.01 -3.91 9.76
CA ILE A 338 -20.90 -2.82 8.76
C ILE A 338 -20.09 -1.65 9.32
N ASN A 339 -20.34 -1.27 10.58
CA ASN A 339 -19.63 -0.16 11.22
C ASN A 339 -18.15 -0.48 11.49
N ALA A 340 -17.83 -1.69 11.94
CA ALA A 340 -16.44 -2.10 12.16
C ALA A 340 -15.68 -2.24 10.84
N PHE A 341 -16.32 -2.76 9.79
CA PHE A 341 -15.74 -2.83 8.45
C PHE A 341 -15.47 -1.44 7.87
N ALA A 342 -16.43 -0.51 8.01
CA ALA A 342 -16.26 0.88 7.59
C ALA A 342 -15.14 1.59 8.36
N ASN A 343 -15.03 1.36 9.68
CA ASN A 343 -13.97 1.92 10.51
C ASN A 343 -12.59 1.33 10.16
N ALA A 344 -12.49 0.01 9.99
CA ALA A 344 -11.24 -0.64 9.59
C ALA A 344 -10.76 -0.16 8.22
N GLN A 345 -11.68 0.07 7.28
CA GLN A 345 -11.34 0.62 5.97
C GLN A 345 -10.92 2.08 6.04
N LYS A 346 -11.51 2.87 6.95
CA LYS A 346 -11.09 4.25 7.23
C LYS A 346 -9.70 4.31 7.86
N GLU A 347 -9.42 3.46 8.84
CA GLU A 347 -8.10 3.36 9.48
C GLU A 347 -7.03 2.90 8.49
N TYR A 348 -7.32 1.91 7.64
CA TYR A 348 -6.41 1.50 6.57
C TYR A 348 -6.07 2.66 5.62
N ASN A 349 -7.08 3.43 5.20
CA ASN A 349 -6.86 4.59 4.34
C ASN A 349 -6.07 5.70 5.05
N GLN A 350 -6.27 5.88 6.35
CA GLN A 350 -5.53 6.85 7.16
C GLN A 350 -4.07 6.42 7.35
N GLN A 351 -3.80 5.16 7.65
CA GLN A 351 -2.44 4.61 7.70
C GLN A 351 -1.74 4.74 6.36
N LEU A 352 -2.44 4.48 5.25
CA LEU A 352 -1.90 4.68 3.91
C LEU A 352 -1.58 6.16 3.63
N ALA A 353 -2.37 7.09 4.16
CA ALA A 353 -2.12 8.52 4.04
C ALA A 353 -0.94 8.99 4.93
N GLU A 354 -0.82 8.45 6.14
CA GLU A 354 0.29 8.72 7.05
C GLU A 354 1.61 8.12 6.54
N GLU A 355 1.59 6.90 5.98
CA GLU A 355 2.75 6.29 5.31
C GLU A 355 3.20 7.14 4.12
N LYS A 356 2.25 7.66 3.32
CA LYS A 356 2.53 8.63 2.25
C LYS A 356 3.12 9.94 2.77
N ALA A 357 2.60 10.46 3.89
CA ALA A 357 3.11 11.68 4.49
C ALA A 357 4.53 11.50 5.07
N GLN A 358 4.80 10.37 5.72
CA GLN A 358 6.13 10.04 6.25
C GLN A 358 7.16 9.84 5.15
N THR A 359 6.79 9.16 4.05
CA THR A 359 7.66 9.06 2.86
C THR A 359 7.91 10.41 2.21
N ALA A 360 6.93 11.33 2.19
CA ALA A 360 7.12 12.69 1.70
C ALA A 360 8.07 13.53 2.58
N VAL A 361 7.97 13.41 3.92
CA VAL A 361 8.85 14.14 4.86
C VAL A 361 10.29 13.63 4.78
N PHE A 362 10.50 12.31 4.68
CA PHE A 362 11.84 11.71 4.57
C PHE A 362 12.60 12.17 3.31
N PHE A 363 11.91 12.44 2.20
CA PHE A 363 12.52 12.94 0.97
C PHE A 363 12.76 14.45 0.93
N SER A 364 12.11 15.24 1.80
CA SER A 364 12.29 16.70 1.86
C SER A 364 13.52 17.15 2.67
N GLY A 365 14.16 16.24 3.41
CA GLY A 365 15.30 16.53 4.29
C GLY A 365 16.70 16.35 3.68
N ALA A 366 16.83 15.73 2.51
CA ALA A 366 18.13 15.53 1.84
C ALA A 366 18.51 16.78 1.02
N GLY A 367 19.01 17.78 1.72
CA GLY A 367 19.59 18.99 1.15
C GLY A 367 20.78 18.70 0.22
N SER A 368 20.66 19.23 -0.99
CA SER A 368 21.69 19.89 -1.80
C SER A 368 23.14 19.43 -1.63
N GLY A 369 23.56 18.51 -2.50
CA GLY A 369 24.96 18.20 -2.72
C GLY A 369 25.15 17.33 -3.94
N SER A 370 24.90 17.85 -5.14
CA SER A 370 25.30 17.18 -6.39
C SER A 370 26.38 18.01 -7.10
N PRO A 371 27.57 17.43 -7.35
CA PRO A 371 28.61 18.07 -8.13
C PRO A 371 28.29 17.97 -9.62
N ALA A 372 28.56 19.06 -10.35
CA ALA A 372 28.43 19.13 -11.79
C ALA A 372 29.36 18.12 -12.48
N TYR A 373 28.77 17.14 -13.17
CA TYR A 373 29.51 16.26 -14.07
C TYR A 373 29.32 16.77 -15.51
N VAL A 374 30.37 17.42 -16.02
CA VAL A 374 30.53 17.79 -17.43
C VAL A 374 31.13 16.57 -18.12
N GLY A 375 30.35 15.93 -18.99
CA GLY A 375 30.80 14.80 -19.80
C GLY A 375 30.45 15.03 -21.26
N ASP A 376 31.45 15.43 -22.03
CA ASP A 376 31.47 15.45 -23.48
C ASP A 376 31.01 14.09 -24.05
N ARG A 377 30.04 14.13 -24.97
CA ARG A 377 29.72 12.99 -25.84
C ARG A 377 29.65 13.44 -27.29
N ASP A 378 30.54 12.82 -28.06
CA ASP A 378 30.62 12.87 -29.52
C ASP A 378 29.29 12.55 -30.22
N PRO A 379 28.93 13.28 -31.28
CA PRO A 379 27.73 13.02 -32.06
C PRO A 379 28.07 12.25 -33.33
N GLU A 380 28.02 10.91 -33.33
CA GLU A 380 27.99 10.17 -34.60
C GLU A 380 27.40 8.77 -34.45
N LYS A 381 26.10 8.64 -34.80
CA LYS A 381 25.45 7.53 -35.52
C LYS A 381 23.97 7.49 -35.18
N THR A 382 23.18 8.09 -36.06
CA THR A 382 21.76 7.80 -36.23
C THR A 382 21.59 6.52 -37.05
N PRO A 383 20.67 5.62 -36.66
CA PRO A 383 19.98 4.77 -37.61
C PRO A 383 18.52 5.22 -37.78
N GLU A 384 18.06 5.14 -39.02
CA GLU A 384 16.73 5.49 -39.52
C GLU A 384 15.57 4.74 -38.81
N PRO A 385 14.39 5.36 -38.64
CA PRO A 385 13.22 4.68 -38.08
C PRO A 385 12.45 3.88 -39.15
N ALA A 386 12.19 2.61 -38.82
CA ALA A 386 11.31 1.73 -39.57
C ALA A 386 9.84 2.21 -39.50
N VAL A 387 9.22 2.31 -40.67
CA VAL A 387 7.82 2.70 -40.88
C VAL A 387 6.88 1.56 -40.43
N ALA A 388 6.21 1.74 -39.29
CA ALA A 388 5.14 0.85 -38.84
C ALA A 388 3.77 1.35 -39.31
N ARG A 389 3.07 0.49 -40.07
CA ARG A 389 1.71 0.68 -40.59
C ARG A 389 0.69 0.76 -39.45
N ARG A 390 -0.13 1.81 -39.41
CA ARG A 390 -1.32 1.92 -38.55
C ARG A 390 -2.51 1.23 -39.23
N GLY A 391 -3.10 0.22 -38.57
CA GLY A 391 -4.42 -0.30 -38.87
C GLY A 391 -5.52 0.50 -38.15
N PRO A 392 -6.79 0.42 -38.60
CA PRO A 392 -7.88 1.21 -38.05
C PRO A 392 -8.34 0.66 -36.69
N VAL A 393 -8.42 1.53 -35.68
CA VAL A 393 -8.98 1.23 -34.35
C VAL A 393 -10.48 1.49 -34.38
N ALA A 394 -11.27 0.47 -34.02
CA ALA A 394 -12.71 0.56 -33.89
C ALA A 394 -13.11 1.46 -32.70
N VAL A 395 -13.98 2.42 -32.96
CA VAL A 395 -14.58 3.29 -31.95
C VAL A 395 -15.68 2.51 -31.22
N VAL A 396 -15.42 2.13 -29.97
CA VAL A 396 -16.45 1.60 -29.07
C VAL A 396 -17.05 2.76 -28.28
N ASN A 397 -18.29 3.11 -28.61
CA ASN A 397 -19.12 4.05 -27.86
C ASN A 397 -19.43 3.45 -26.47
N ARG A 398 -18.85 4.04 -25.42
CA ARG A 398 -19.18 3.71 -24.02
C ARG A 398 -20.09 4.82 -23.48
N GLN A 399 -21.39 4.55 -23.43
CA GLN A 399 -22.33 5.40 -22.70
C GLN A 399 -21.97 5.37 -21.21
N VAL A 400 -21.62 6.54 -20.68
CA VAL A 400 -21.41 6.77 -19.25
C VAL A 400 -22.79 7.03 -18.64
N LEU A 401 -23.23 6.14 -17.75
CA LEU A 401 -24.36 6.40 -16.86
C LEU A 401 -23.86 7.33 -15.75
N GLU A 402 -24.31 8.58 -15.76
CA GLU A 402 -24.13 9.52 -14.66
C GLU A 402 -25.10 9.15 -13.54
N LEU A 403 -24.57 8.74 -12.37
CA LEU A 403 -25.34 8.59 -11.14
C LEU A 403 -25.43 9.96 -10.43
N PRO A 404 -26.56 10.26 -9.78
CA PRO A 404 -26.76 11.52 -9.08
C PRO A 404 -25.84 11.65 -7.85
N PRO A 405 -25.50 12.89 -7.44
CA PRO A 405 -24.65 13.16 -6.28
C PRO A 405 -25.31 12.65 -4.99
N VAL A 406 -24.55 11.87 -4.22
CA VAL A 406 -24.94 11.44 -2.87
C VAL A 406 -24.69 12.63 -1.94
N GLU A 407 -25.76 13.10 -1.28
CA GLU A 407 -25.67 14.12 -0.23
C GLU A 407 -24.90 13.55 0.97
N GLU A 408 -23.78 14.19 1.33
CA GLU A 408 -22.99 13.86 2.51
C GLU A 408 -23.77 14.27 3.78
N GLU A 409 -24.37 13.30 4.46
CA GLU A 409 -24.89 13.52 5.82
C GLU A 409 -23.72 13.62 6.81
N GLU A 410 -23.69 14.72 7.58
CA GLU A 410 -22.71 14.93 8.64
C GLU A 410 -22.82 13.82 9.71
N PRO A 411 -21.69 13.23 10.16
CA PRO A 411 -21.73 12.12 11.09
C PRO A 411 -22.24 12.58 12.46
N VAL A 412 -23.39 12.02 12.86
CA VAL A 412 -23.94 12.19 14.21
C VAL A 412 -22.91 11.66 15.22
N PRO A 413 -22.48 12.45 16.22
CA PRO A 413 -21.56 11.98 17.23
C PRO A 413 -22.22 10.86 18.04
N VAL A 414 -21.75 9.62 17.82
CA VAL A 414 -22.18 8.46 18.59
C VAL A 414 -21.73 8.67 20.04
N SER A 415 -22.68 8.88 20.93
CA SER A 415 -22.44 8.97 22.37
C SER A 415 -21.85 7.66 22.87
N ARG A 416 -20.53 7.64 23.10
CA ARG A 416 -19.82 6.52 23.72
C ARG A 416 -20.34 6.35 25.14
N THR A 417 -20.84 5.17 25.48
CA THR A 417 -21.51 4.93 26.76
C THR A 417 -20.55 4.27 27.76
N PRO A 418 -20.74 4.46 29.08
CA PRO A 418 -20.00 3.72 30.11
C PRO A 418 -20.07 2.19 29.97
N ALA A 419 -21.08 1.68 29.26
CA ALA A 419 -21.23 0.26 28.96
C ALA A 419 -20.15 -0.26 28.00
N ASP A 420 -19.66 0.58 27.08
CA ASP A 420 -18.65 0.20 26.09
C ASP A 420 -17.28 0.03 26.75
N ARG A 421 -16.95 0.88 27.73
CA ARG A 421 -15.77 0.73 28.58
C ARG A 421 -15.78 -0.58 29.36
N GLN A 422 -16.91 -0.93 29.99
CA GLN A 422 -17.02 -2.19 30.74
C GLN A 422 -16.87 -3.42 29.85
N LYS A 423 -17.29 -3.35 28.58
CA LYS A 423 -17.10 -4.45 27.62
C LYS A 423 -15.61 -4.62 27.27
N LEU A 424 -14.88 -3.52 27.08
CA LEU A 424 -13.44 -3.55 26.80
C LEU A 424 -12.63 -4.05 27.99
N GLU A 425 -12.94 -3.61 29.21
CA GLU A 425 -12.29 -4.12 30.43
C GLU A 425 -12.51 -5.64 30.61
N LYS A 426 -13.73 -6.14 30.31
CA LYS A 426 -14.01 -7.59 30.31
C LYS A 426 -13.25 -8.35 29.23
N LEU A 427 -13.05 -7.74 28.06
CA LEU A 427 -12.31 -8.35 26.95
C LEU A 427 -10.82 -8.45 27.28
N SER A 428 -10.25 -7.39 27.88
CA SER A 428 -8.87 -7.36 28.38
C SER A 428 -8.60 -8.51 29.36
N MET A 429 -9.49 -8.73 30.34
CA MET A 429 -9.39 -9.85 31.28
C MET A 429 -9.46 -11.22 30.62
N LYS A 430 -10.37 -11.43 29.66
CA LYS A 430 -10.46 -12.71 28.94
C LYS A 430 -9.20 -13.05 28.14
N ILE A 431 -8.54 -12.04 27.58
CA ILE A 431 -7.28 -12.23 26.84
C ILE A 431 -6.15 -12.61 27.79
N ILE A 432 -6.11 -12.02 28.98
CA ILE A 432 -5.14 -12.39 30.02
C ILE A 432 -5.37 -13.83 30.49
N ASP A 433 -6.61 -14.21 30.77
CA ASP A 433 -6.96 -15.58 31.16
C ASP A 433 -6.55 -16.59 30.07
N PHE A 434 -6.83 -16.29 28.81
CA PHE A 434 -6.41 -17.13 27.68
C PHE A 434 -4.88 -17.26 27.57
N SER A 435 -4.13 -16.18 27.83
CA SER A 435 -2.66 -16.22 27.83
C SER A 435 -2.11 -17.14 28.93
N LEU A 436 -2.81 -17.29 30.06
CA LEU A 436 -2.42 -18.19 31.14
C LEU A 436 -2.71 -19.67 30.85
N GLU A 437 -3.65 -19.94 29.92
CA GLU A 437 -4.02 -21.30 29.51
C GLU A 437 -3.16 -21.86 28.36
N LEU A 438 -2.20 -21.09 27.84
CA LEU A 438 -1.35 -21.54 26.74
C LEU A 438 -0.50 -22.78 27.15
N PRO A 439 -0.46 -23.84 26.32
CA PRO A 439 0.22 -25.07 26.67
C PRO A 439 1.75 -24.90 26.68
N VAL A 440 2.41 -25.48 27.68
CA VAL A 440 3.88 -25.46 27.76
C VAL A 440 4.47 -26.26 26.58
N MET A 441 5.22 -25.59 25.71
CA MET A 441 5.92 -26.20 24.59
C MET A 441 7.34 -26.60 24.97
N GLU A 442 7.72 -27.86 24.74
CA GLU A 442 9.07 -28.34 25.08
C GLU A 442 10.12 -28.04 24.00
N THR A 443 9.71 -27.92 22.73
CA THR A 443 10.63 -27.68 21.61
C THR A 443 11.06 -26.22 21.52
N ALA A 444 12.29 -25.96 21.05
CA ALA A 444 12.82 -24.60 20.90
C ALA A 444 11.97 -23.74 19.94
N GLU A 445 11.51 -24.32 18.84
CA GLU A 445 10.60 -23.66 17.89
C GLU A 445 9.23 -23.38 18.51
N GLY A 446 8.71 -24.32 19.31
CA GLY A 446 7.45 -24.14 20.02
C GLY A 446 7.53 -23.02 21.06
N LYS A 447 8.63 -22.91 21.80
CA LYS A 447 8.88 -21.81 22.74
C LYS A 447 8.98 -20.46 22.04
N ALA A 448 9.67 -20.40 20.89
CA ALA A 448 9.78 -19.18 20.10
C ALA A 448 8.42 -18.72 19.53
N ALA A 449 7.59 -19.66 19.07
CA ALA A 449 6.24 -19.35 18.61
C ALA A 449 5.34 -18.87 19.77
N LEU A 450 5.42 -19.53 20.93
CA LEU A 450 4.63 -19.17 22.11
C LEU A 450 4.98 -17.78 22.64
N SER A 451 6.27 -17.43 22.66
CA SER A 451 6.73 -16.09 23.03
C SER A 451 6.22 -14.98 22.10
N LYS A 452 6.11 -15.25 20.79
CA LYS A 452 5.50 -14.29 19.83
C LYS A 452 4.01 -14.12 20.08
N ILE A 453 3.30 -15.21 20.39
CA ILE A 453 1.87 -15.17 20.72
C ILE A 453 1.64 -14.35 22.00
N GLU A 454 2.41 -14.61 23.06
CA GLU A 454 2.36 -13.83 24.31
C GLU A 454 2.62 -12.34 24.07
N SER A 455 3.61 -12.00 23.24
CA SER A 455 3.90 -10.61 22.88
C SER A 455 2.73 -9.93 22.14
N CYS A 456 2.09 -10.61 21.19
CA CYS A 456 0.95 -10.07 20.46
C CYS A 456 -0.27 -9.89 21.37
N LEU A 457 -0.54 -10.85 22.27
CA LEU A 457 -1.63 -10.77 23.24
C LEU A 457 -1.39 -9.60 24.22
N GLY A 458 -0.15 -9.39 24.67
CA GLY A 458 0.21 -8.24 25.52
C GLY A 458 0.01 -6.89 24.84
N GLN A 459 0.36 -6.77 23.56
CA GLN A 459 0.10 -5.54 22.77
C GLN A 459 -1.40 -5.29 22.61
N LEU A 460 -2.18 -6.33 22.36
CA LEU A 460 -3.64 -6.23 22.22
C LEU A 460 -4.30 -5.79 23.53
N VAL A 461 -3.91 -6.37 24.66
CA VAL A 461 -4.37 -5.94 26.00
C VAL A 461 -4.06 -4.47 26.25
N THR A 462 -2.83 -4.05 25.94
CA THR A 462 -2.40 -2.65 26.11
C THR A 462 -3.26 -1.69 25.28
N TRP A 463 -3.56 -2.05 24.03
CA TRP A 463 -4.40 -1.24 23.15
C TRP A 463 -5.86 -1.17 23.64
N ILE A 464 -6.41 -2.29 24.12
CA ILE A 464 -7.77 -2.35 24.70
C ILE A 464 -7.86 -1.46 25.94
N ASP A 465 -6.88 -1.54 26.83
CA ASP A 465 -6.85 -0.74 28.06
C ASP A 465 -6.69 0.76 27.78
N GLN A 466 -5.86 1.13 26.80
CA GLN A 466 -5.73 2.51 26.34
C GLN A 466 -7.04 3.04 25.74
N THR A 467 -7.69 2.24 24.90
CA THR A 467 -8.97 2.59 24.29
C THR A 467 -10.06 2.74 25.36
N ALA A 468 -10.11 1.83 26.33
CA ALA A 468 -11.02 1.90 27.47
C ALA A 468 -10.75 3.10 28.38
N ALA A 469 -9.51 3.58 28.49
CA ALA A 469 -9.16 4.78 29.25
C ALA A 469 -9.56 6.08 28.54
N THR A 470 -9.61 6.08 27.20
CA THR A 470 -10.07 7.23 26.39
C THR A 470 -11.58 7.31 26.24
N LEU A 471 -12.30 6.24 26.62
CA LEU A 471 -13.76 6.14 26.68
C LEU A 471 -14.27 6.47 28.09
#